data_AF-A0A242AN31-F1
#
_entry.id   AF-A0A242AN31-F1
#
_cell.length_a   1.000
_cell.length_b   1.000
_cell.length_c   1.000
_cell.angle_alpha   90.00
_cell.angle_beta   90.00
_cell.angle_gamma   90.00
#
_symmetry.space_group_name_H-M   'P 1'
#
loop_
_entity.id
_entity.type
_entity.pdbx_description
1 polymer ?
#
loop_
_entity_poly.entity_id
_entity_poly.type
_entity_poly.pdbx_seq_one_letter_code
_entity_poly.pdbx_strand_id
1 'polypeptide(L)'
;MNRLREFFGNIPIFQRQVEREIEAKGIKPTEGVKKAELSRQILRRGLIGVLVIGLLVFAGVSYFNNKNQPSGTSPAVTKQSGNKHTTSGSAESPSEGTKGDLDHLLKLSAKERAEEATAAFKDWYKSYSNDDIALEINPELLKEGSGGTSPIELQNKLIANLKAKFGDKVTNGFYTSLQTSFNFNPVVVDSEKGLTISKQNEDETQWLNMWFLDAKQAEKNTQIVLRNDFPYEWVDWRNKGQHDEKVGKIFQNVDWDNDLSYEVIGVDLTDSNKNIESNKIVFIQMHYDEKLGKWQVTGNIGGVF
;
A
#
# COMPACT_ATOMS: atom_id res chain seq x y z
N MET A 1 -29.95 -25.43 -3.38
CA MET A 1 -29.51 -24.63 -4.55
C MET A 1 -30.41 -23.44 -4.92
N ASN A 2 -31.68 -23.33 -4.49
CA ASN A 2 -32.56 -22.21 -4.90
C ASN A 2 -32.53 -20.94 -4.04
N ARG A 3 -32.18 -21.00 -2.74
CA ARG A 3 -32.25 -19.83 -1.83
C ARG A 3 -31.19 -18.75 -2.08
N LEU A 4 -30.00 -19.13 -2.55
CA LEU A 4 -28.92 -18.17 -2.88
C LEU A 4 -29.23 -17.38 -4.16
N ARG A 5 -29.87 -18.02 -5.14
CA ARG A 5 -30.26 -17.39 -6.40
C ARG A 5 -31.37 -16.36 -6.20
N GLU A 6 -32.28 -16.60 -5.25
CA GLU A 6 -33.31 -15.63 -4.82
C GLU A 6 -32.70 -14.45 -4.05
N PHE A 7 -31.71 -14.71 -3.18
CA PHE A 7 -31.05 -13.67 -2.40
C PHE A 7 -30.27 -12.68 -3.29
N PHE A 8 -29.42 -13.16 -4.19
CA PHE A 8 -28.68 -12.29 -5.11
C PHE A 8 -29.54 -11.75 -6.26
N GLY A 9 -30.59 -12.49 -6.65
CA GLY A 9 -31.53 -12.07 -7.68
C GLY A 9 -32.39 -10.87 -7.29
N ASN A 10 -32.64 -10.62 -6.00
CA ASN A 10 -33.44 -9.49 -5.51
C ASN A 10 -32.61 -8.28 -5.06
N ILE A 11 -31.28 -8.34 -5.14
CA ILE A 11 -30.42 -7.20 -4.81
C ILE A 11 -30.39 -6.26 -6.03
N PRO A 12 -30.87 -5.00 -5.91
CA PRO A 12 -31.01 -4.07 -7.05
C PRO A 12 -29.69 -3.78 -7.78
N ILE A 13 -28.57 -3.91 -7.07
CA ILE A 13 -27.21 -3.67 -7.58
C ILE A 13 -26.83 -4.70 -8.66
N PHE A 14 -27.11 -5.98 -8.41
CA PHE A 14 -26.80 -7.05 -9.36
C PHE A 14 -27.73 -7.02 -10.58
N GLN A 15 -29.01 -6.66 -10.40
CA GLN A 15 -29.93 -6.51 -11.53
C GLN A 15 -29.51 -5.36 -12.46
N ARG A 16 -29.12 -4.21 -11.89
CA ARG A 16 -28.69 -3.03 -12.67
C ARG A 16 -27.34 -3.22 -13.36
N GLN A 17 -26.41 -3.97 -12.76
CA GLN A 17 -25.12 -4.31 -13.37
C GLN A 17 -25.30 -5.24 -14.59
N VAL A 18 -26.14 -6.27 -14.46
CA VAL A 18 -26.43 -7.18 -15.57
C VAL A 18 -27.18 -6.47 -16.71
N GLU A 19 -28.08 -5.53 -16.40
CA GLU A 19 -28.76 -4.74 -17.43
C GLU A 19 -27.81 -3.83 -18.20
N ARG A 20 -26.88 -3.16 -17.52
CA ARG A 20 -25.86 -2.30 -18.17
C ARG A 20 -24.85 -3.10 -18.99
N GLU A 21 -24.43 -4.29 -18.53
CA GLU A 21 -23.54 -5.16 -19.29
C GLU A 21 -24.18 -5.76 -20.55
N ILE A 22 -25.48 -6.07 -20.50
CA ILE A 22 -26.23 -6.59 -21.66
C ILE A 22 -26.48 -5.48 -22.69
N GLU A 23 -26.79 -4.27 -22.22
CA GLU A 23 -26.96 -3.08 -23.07
C GLU A 23 -25.64 -2.64 -23.73
N ALA A 24 -24.52 -2.69 -22.98
CA ALA A 24 -23.18 -2.41 -23.52
C ALA A 24 -22.71 -3.43 -24.57
N LYS A 25 -23.24 -4.67 -24.54
CA LYS A 25 -22.98 -5.72 -25.55
C LYS A 25 -23.94 -5.66 -26.75
N GLY A 26 -24.86 -4.69 -26.80
CA GLY A 26 -25.79 -4.49 -27.92
C GLY A 26 -26.89 -5.57 -28.05
N ILE A 27 -27.13 -6.36 -27.00
CA ILE A 27 -28.10 -7.46 -27.00
C ILE A 27 -29.36 -7.00 -26.28
N LYS A 28 -30.55 -7.23 -26.85
CA LYS A 28 -31.81 -6.88 -26.15
C LYS A 28 -31.95 -7.69 -24.86
N PRO A 29 -32.22 -7.05 -23.70
CA PRO A 29 -32.26 -7.70 -22.40
C PRO A 29 -33.53 -8.54 -22.24
N THR A 30 -33.51 -9.75 -22.78
CA THR A 30 -34.57 -10.75 -22.58
C THR A 30 -34.30 -11.56 -21.31
N GLU A 31 -35.36 -11.96 -20.60
CA GLU A 31 -35.24 -12.69 -19.32
C GLU A 31 -34.41 -13.97 -19.40
N GLY A 32 -34.39 -14.63 -20.57
CA GLY A 32 -33.58 -15.82 -20.83
C GLY A 32 -32.08 -15.55 -20.77
N VAL A 33 -31.63 -14.41 -21.31
CA VAL A 33 -30.21 -14.00 -21.32
C VAL A 33 -29.77 -13.57 -19.92
N LYS A 34 -30.62 -12.84 -19.19
CA LYS A 34 -30.36 -12.46 -17.78
C LYS A 34 -30.18 -13.68 -16.88
N LYS A 35 -31.02 -14.72 -17.06
CA LYS A 35 -30.95 -15.95 -16.25
C LYS A 35 -29.71 -16.81 -16.56
N ALA A 36 -29.21 -16.79 -17.80
CA ALA A 36 -28.03 -17.51 -18.23
C ALA A 36 -26.73 -16.85 -17.71
N GLU A 37 -26.60 -15.52 -17.82
CA GLU A 37 -25.43 -14.79 -17.33
C GLU A 37 -25.32 -14.87 -15.79
N LEU A 38 -26.45 -14.74 -15.09
CA LEU A 38 -26.51 -14.92 -13.63
C LEU A 38 -26.07 -16.34 -13.20
N SER A 39 -26.45 -17.37 -13.96
CA SER A 39 -26.03 -18.75 -13.67
C SER A 39 -24.52 -18.96 -13.87
N ARG A 40 -23.93 -18.27 -14.84
CA ARG A 40 -22.50 -18.35 -15.17
C ARG A 40 -21.64 -17.60 -14.13
N GLN A 41 -22.11 -16.45 -13.65
CA GLN A 41 -21.47 -15.70 -12.58
C GLN A 41 -21.54 -16.42 -11.22
N ILE A 42 -22.69 -17.04 -10.88
CA ILE A 42 -22.84 -17.83 -9.65
C ILE A 42 -21.93 -19.07 -9.65
N LEU A 43 -21.74 -19.73 -10.81
CA LEU A 43 -20.87 -20.91 -10.91
C LEU A 43 -19.38 -20.56 -10.73
N ARG A 44 -18.92 -19.41 -11.26
CA ARG A 44 -17.54 -18.93 -11.05
C ARG A 44 -17.29 -18.41 -9.64
N ARG A 45 -18.24 -17.66 -9.05
CA ARG A 45 -18.10 -17.08 -7.70
C ARG A 45 -18.36 -18.09 -6.57
N GLY A 46 -19.07 -19.18 -6.83
CA GLY A 46 -19.34 -20.24 -5.84
C GLY A 46 -18.10 -21.01 -5.37
N LEU A 47 -17.09 -21.18 -6.24
CA LEU A 47 -15.82 -21.81 -5.89
C LEU A 47 -14.93 -20.90 -5.01
N ILE A 48 -14.97 -19.59 -5.25
CA ILE A 48 -14.21 -18.58 -4.48
C ILE A 48 -14.84 -18.39 -3.09
N GLY A 49 -16.18 -18.39 -2.99
CA GLY A 49 -16.88 -18.30 -1.71
C GLY A 49 -16.57 -19.45 -0.74
N VAL A 50 -16.39 -20.67 -1.24
CA VAL A 50 -16.00 -21.83 -0.40
C VAL A 50 -14.55 -21.73 0.07
N LEU A 51 -13.65 -21.18 -0.76
CA LEU A 51 -12.24 -20.96 -0.40
C LEU A 51 -12.07 -19.88 0.67
N VAL A 52 -12.81 -18.77 0.57
CA VAL A 52 -12.76 -17.67 1.55
C VAL A 52 -13.37 -18.08 2.90
N ILE A 53 -14.47 -18.84 2.89
CA ILE A 53 -15.06 -19.37 4.13
C ILE A 53 -14.13 -20.41 4.76
N GLY A 54 -13.45 -21.25 3.97
CA GLY A 54 -12.44 -22.19 4.45
C GLY A 54 -11.28 -21.49 5.18
N LEU A 55 -10.76 -20.40 4.61
CA LEU A 55 -9.69 -19.59 5.22
C LEU A 55 -10.13 -18.88 6.50
N LEU A 56 -11.36 -18.35 6.55
CA LEU A 56 -11.90 -17.70 7.75
C LEU A 56 -12.16 -18.70 8.89
N VAL A 57 -12.62 -19.91 8.58
CA VAL A 57 -12.77 -20.98 9.59
C VAL A 57 -11.42 -21.47 10.10
N PHE A 58 -10.41 -21.59 9.23
CA PHE A 58 -9.04 -21.97 9.63
C PHE A 58 -8.39 -20.90 10.52
N ALA A 59 -8.52 -19.62 10.16
CA ALA A 59 -8.03 -18.50 10.96
C ALA A 59 -8.74 -18.39 12.32
N GLY A 60 -10.05 -18.68 12.38
CA GLY A 60 -10.82 -18.70 13.62
C GLY A 60 -10.39 -19.81 14.58
N VAL A 61 -10.15 -21.03 14.09
CA VAL A 61 -9.71 -22.17 14.92
C VAL A 61 -8.28 -21.95 15.43
N SER A 62 -7.37 -21.42 14.60
CA SER A 62 -6.00 -21.08 15.02
C SER A 62 -5.95 -19.94 16.04
N TYR A 63 -6.83 -18.94 15.91
CA TYR A 63 -6.91 -17.83 16.86
C TYR A 63 -7.45 -18.26 18.23
N PHE A 64 -8.42 -19.20 18.28
CA PHE A 64 -8.96 -19.72 19.54
C PHE A 64 -8.02 -20.68 20.26
N ASN A 65 -7.25 -21.52 19.55
CA ASN A 65 -6.28 -22.42 20.18
C ASN A 65 -5.08 -21.69 20.82
N ASN A 66 -4.74 -20.48 20.35
CA ASN A 66 -3.62 -19.71 20.88
C ASN A 66 -3.97 -18.90 22.15
N LYS A 67 -5.26 -18.72 22.48
CA LYS A 67 -5.70 -17.98 23.68
C LYS A 67 -5.93 -18.84 24.93
N ASN A 68 -5.76 -20.16 24.86
CA ASN A 68 -6.05 -21.09 25.96
C ASN A 68 -4.79 -21.71 26.61
N GLN A 69 -3.60 -21.14 26.45
CA GLN A 69 -2.44 -21.54 27.26
C GLN A 69 -2.39 -20.74 28.58
N PRO A 70 -2.22 -21.40 29.74
CA PRO A 70 -2.34 -20.75 31.05
C PRO A 70 -1.16 -19.84 31.38
N SER A 71 -1.49 -18.65 31.90
CA SER A 71 -0.57 -17.59 32.32
C SER A 71 0.28 -18.01 33.54
N GLY A 72 1.60 -17.93 33.41
CA GLY A 72 2.55 -18.10 34.51
C GLY A 72 2.59 -16.89 35.45
N THR A 73 2.19 -17.14 36.70
CA THR A 73 2.49 -16.52 38.00
C THR A 73 3.33 -15.22 38.06
N SER A 74 2.78 -14.17 38.67
CA SER A 74 3.53 -13.08 39.33
C SER A 74 3.13 -12.99 40.81
N PRO A 75 4.06 -12.82 41.78
CA PRO A 75 3.72 -12.74 43.19
C PRO A 75 3.44 -11.30 43.69
N ALA A 76 2.40 -11.23 44.52
CA ALA A 76 2.14 -10.33 45.66
C ALA A 76 1.98 -8.80 45.45
N VAL A 77 0.72 -8.38 45.56
CA VAL A 77 0.26 -7.01 45.85
C VAL A 77 0.29 -6.75 47.36
N THR A 78 0.83 -5.60 47.78
CA THR A 78 0.52 -5.00 49.08
C THR A 78 -0.43 -3.81 48.87
N LYS A 79 -1.55 -3.82 49.60
CA LYS A 79 -2.64 -2.85 49.53
C LYS A 79 -2.27 -1.55 50.25
N GLN A 80 -2.71 -0.41 49.73
CA GLN A 80 -3.20 0.67 50.59
C GLN A 80 -4.31 1.49 49.90
N SER A 81 -5.22 1.94 50.75
CA SER A 81 -6.57 2.43 50.51
C SER A 81 -6.62 3.96 50.58
N GLY A 82 -7.56 4.61 49.88
CA GLY A 82 -8.15 5.87 50.39
C GLY A 82 -8.65 6.91 49.39
N ASN A 83 -9.98 7.07 49.40
CA ASN A 83 -10.79 8.30 49.22
C ASN A 83 -11.21 8.87 47.85
N LYS A 84 -12.55 8.97 47.77
CA LYS A 84 -13.42 9.77 46.87
C LYS A 84 -13.16 11.28 46.98
N HIS A 85 -13.27 11.99 45.84
CA HIS A 85 -13.99 13.26 45.76
C HIS A 85 -14.48 13.54 44.32
N THR A 86 -15.59 14.26 44.21
CA THR A 86 -16.48 14.46 43.06
C THR A 86 -16.22 15.75 42.24
N THR A 87 -16.48 15.64 40.92
CA THR A 87 -16.98 16.63 39.91
C THR A 87 -16.16 17.84 39.44
N SER A 88 -15.91 17.89 38.12
CA SER A 88 -16.43 18.85 37.12
C SER A 88 -15.36 19.38 36.14
N GLY A 89 -15.67 19.36 34.84
CA GLY A 89 -14.91 20.12 33.83
C GLY A 89 -14.69 19.40 32.50
N SER A 90 -15.59 19.66 31.54
CA SER A 90 -15.36 19.62 30.08
C SER A 90 -15.20 18.26 29.40
N ALA A 91 -16.34 17.73 28.94
CA ALA A 91 -16.39 16.80 27.84
C ALA A 91 -15.93 17.51 26.55
N GLU A 92 -14.76 17.15 26.04
CA GLU A 92 -14.42 17.40 24.65
C GLU A 92 -15.38 16.57 23.79
N SER A 93 -16.21 17.28 23.03
CA SER A 93 -17.05 16.68 22.00
C SER A 93 -16.15 15.92 21.02
N PRO A 94 -16.48 14.67 20.63
CA PRO A 94 -15.79 14.03 19.53
C PRO A 94 -16.04 14.88 18.30
N SER A 95 -14.97 15.35 17.67
CA SER A 95 -15.03 15.93 16.33
C SER A 95 -15.85 14.97 15.44
N GLU A 96 -16.94 15.46 14.87
CA GLU A 96 -17.64 14.77 13.80
C GLU A 96 -16.63 14.49 12.69
N GLY A 97 -16.16 13.25 12.61
CA GLY A 97 -15.50 12.77 11.42
C GLY A 97 -16.50 12.95 10.29
N THR A 98 -16.18 13.83 9.35
CA THR A 98 -16.90 13.94 8.08
C THR A 98 -17.11 12.52 7.58
N LYS A 99 -18.36 12.05 7.56
CA LYS A 99 -18.70 10.80 6.91
C LYS A 99 -18.21 10.95 5.48
N GLY A 100 -17.06 10.34 5.17
CA GLY A 100 -16.57 10.23 3.82
C GLY A 100 -17.75 9.78 2.97
N ASP A 101 -17.96 10.46 1.86
CA ASP A 101 -18.97 10.08 0.89
C ASP A 101 -18.64 8.65 0.46
N LEU A 102 -19.25 7.66 1.12
CA LEU A 102 -19.00 6.22 0.92
C LEU A 102 -19.22 5.82 -0.55
N ASP A 103 -19.90 6.67 -1.32
CA ASP A 103 -20.16 6.51 -2.73
C ASP A 103 -19.23 7.35 -3.63
N HIS A 104 -18.19 8.03 -3.11
CA HIS A 104 -17.31 8.91 -3.89
C HIS A 104 -16.78 8.21 -5.15
N LEU A 105 -16.12 7.05 -4.97
CA LEU A 105 -15.57 6.28 -6.08
C LEU A 105 -16.64 5.72 -7.03
N LEU A 106 -17.86 5.49 -6.53
CA LEU A 106 -19.00 5.00 -7.32
C LEU A 106 -19.64 6.10 -8.18
N LYS A 107 -19.53 7.36 -7.76
CA LYS A 107 -20.03 8.53 -8.50
C LYS A 107 -19.09 8.92 -9.63
N LEU A 108 -17.79 8.70 -9.45
CA LEU A 108 -16.78 9.00 -10.45
C LEU A 108 -16.78 7.97 -11.60
N SER A 109 -16.54 8.46 -12.81
CA SER A 109 -16.16 7.62 -13.94
C SER A 109 -14.75 7.03 -13.74
N ALA A 110 -14.40 6.02 -14.55
CA ALA A 110 -13.05 5.44 -14.53
C ALA A 110 -11.97 6.48 -14.85
N LYS A 111 -12.26 7.40 -15.78
CA LYS A 111 -11.34 8.48 -16.15
C LYS A 111 -11.14 9.47 -14.99
N GLU A 112 -12.22 9.86 -14.31
CA GLU A 112 -12.12 10.79 -13.18
C GLU A 112 -11.37 10.18 -12.00
N ARG A 113 -11.56 8.88 -11.69
CA ARG A 113 -10.75 8.19 -10.67
C ARG A 113 -9.28 8.15 -11.03
N ALA A 114 -8.95 7.86 -12.29
CA ALA A 114 -7.57 7.86 -12.78
C ALA A 114 -6.93 9.25 -12.67
N GLU A 115 -7.65 10.31 -13.06
CA GLU A 115 -7.20 11.69 -12.96
C GLU A 115 -7.00 12.11 -11.49
N GLU A 116 -7.92 11.76 -10.60
CA GLU A 116 -7.84 12.05 -9.17
C GLU A 116 -6.65 11.33 -8.50
N ALA A 117 -6.48 10.02 -8.77
CA ALA A 117 -5.35 9.25 -8.26
C ALA A 117 -4.00 9.80 -8.78
N THR A 118 -3.94 10.19 -10.05
CA THR A 118 -2.75 10.79 -10.66
C THR A 118 -2.44 12.16 -10.06
N ALA A 119 -3.47 12.96 -9.78
CA ALA A 119 -3.32 14.25 -9.11
C ALA A 119 -2.79 14.08 -7.68
N ALA A 120 -3.27 13.08 -6.93
CA ALA A 120 -2.77 12.77 -5.60
C ALA A 120 -1.33 12.26 -5.61
N PHE A 121 -0.97 11.40 -6.59
CA PHE A 121 0.42 11.00 -6.79
C PHE A 121 1.30 12.21 -7.08
N LYS A 122 0.87 13.11 -7.98
CA LYS A 122 1.59 14.35 -8.30
C LYS A 122 1.76 15.24 -7.07
N ASP A 123 0.72 15.39 -6.25
CA ASP A 123 0.77 16.18 -5.02
C ASP A 123 1.85 15.65 -4.06
N TRP A 124 1.88 14.32 -3.83
CA TRP A 124 2.95 13.69 -3.06
C TRP A 124 4.33 13.83 -3.73
N TYR A 125 4.43 13.53 -5.02
CA TYR A 125 5.68 13.54 -5.76
C TYR A 125 6.31 14.93 -5.85
N LYS A 126 5.49 15.99 -5.80
CA LYS A 126 5.93 17.40 -5.78
C LYS A 126 5.89 18.04 -4.38
N SER A 127 5.61 17.28 -3.32
CA SER A 127 5.61 17.80 -1.95
C SER A 127 7.02 17.95 -1.35
N TYR A 128 8.06 17.58 -2.09
CA TYR A 128 9.46 17.71 -1.73
C TYR A 128 10.25 18.18 -2.96
N SER A 129 11.40 18.81 -2.76
CA SER A 129 12.27 19.18 -3.89
C SER A 129 13.14 17.99 -4.31
N ASN A 130 13.62 18.01 -5.54
CA ASN A 130 14.64 17.07 -5.95
C ASN A 130 15.89 17.27 -5.09
N ASP A 131 16.51 16.18 -4.65
CA ASP A 131 17.62 16.14 -3.70
C ASP A 131 17.32 16.62 -2.27
N ASP A 132 16.04 16.71 -1.87
CA ASP A 132 15.67 16.92 -0.47
C ASP A 132 16.29 15.84 0.42
N ILE A 133 16.94 16.24 1.52
CA ILE A 133 17.62 15.32 2.43
C ILE A 133 16.60 14.46 3.20
N ALA A 134 16.74 13.14 3.11
CA ALA A 134 15.94 12.16 3.84
C ALA A 134 16.67 11.63 5.09
N LEU A 135 18.00 11.49 5.02
CA LEU A 135 18.85 11.10 6.15
C LEU A 135 20.22 11.74 5.99
N GLU A 136 20.76 12.26 7.09
CA GLU A 136 22.12 12.79 7.15
C GLU A 136 22.84 12.26 8.38
N ILE A 137 24.12 11.94 8.20
CA ILE A 137 25.06 11.57 9.25
C ILE A 137 26.15 12.63 9.39
N ASN A 138 26.74 12.71 10.58
CA ASN A 138 27.92 13.54 10.79
C ASN A 138 29.10 12.98 9.95
N PRO A 139 29.84 13.79 9.17
CA PRO A 139 31.03 13.35 8.43
C PRO A 139 32.07 12.61 9.28
N GLU A 140 32.15 12.90 10.58
CA GLU A 140 33.03 12.19 11.52
C GLU A 140 32.74 10.68 11.61
N LEU A 141 31.50 10.26 11.29
CA LEU A 141 31.09 8.85 11.25
C LEU A 141 31.64 8.08 10.04
N LEU A 142 32.29 8.76 9.09
CA LEU A 142 33.01 8.12 7.99
C LEU A 142 34.41 7.63 8.38
N LYS A 143 34.92 8.04 9.55
CA LYS A 143 36.27 7.67 10.02
C LYS A 143 36.26 6.25 10.60
N GLU A 144 37.28 5.47 10.28
CA GLU A 144 37.44 4.13 10.86
C GLU A 144 37.49 4.19 12.39
N GLY A 145 36.71 3.32 13.05
CA GLY A 145 36.68 3.22 14.51
C GLY A 145 35.87 4.30 15.23
N SER A 146 35.12 5.15 14.52
CA SER A 146 34.32 6.25 15.12
C SER A 146 33.13 5.80 15.98
N GLY A 147 32.95 4.51 16.23
CA GLY A 147 31.70 3.95 16.78
C GLY A 147 30.59 4.05 15.75
N GLY A 148 30.55 3.09 14.82
CA GLY A 148 29.60 3.10 13.71
C GLY A 148 28.14 3.16 14.17
N THR A 149 27.29 3.80 13.38
CA THR A 149 25.83 3.71 13.56
C THR A 149 25.35 2.37 13.01
N SER A 150 24.55 1.63 13.79
CA SER A 150 24.08 0.33 13.32
C SER A 150 23.12 0.49 12.13
N PRO A 151 23.04 -0.50 11.20
CA PRO A 151 22.10 -0.43 10.09
C PRO A 151 20.65 -0.23 10.55
N ILE A 152 20.26 -0.86 11.65
CA ILE A 152 18.92 -0.75 12.23
C ILE A 152 18.62 0.69 12.70
N GLU A 153 19.58 1.37 13.32
CA GLU A 153 19.42 2.76 13.74
C GLU A 153 19.28 3.71 12.53
N LEU A 154 20.09 3.52 11.49
CA LEU A 154 20.01 4.31 10.26
C LEU A 154 18.65 4.12 9.57
N GLN A 155 18.20 2.87 9.44
CA GLN A 155 16.90 2.52 8.88
C GLN A 155 15.75 3.13 9.68
N ASN A 156 15.76 2.99 11.02
CA ASN A 156 14.72 3.55 11.87
C ASN A 156 14.67 5.08 11.79
N LYS A 157 15.82 5.74 11.76
CA LYS A 157 15.91 7.20 11.61
C LYS A 157 15.41 7.66 10.24
N LEU A 158 15.79 6.97 9.17
CA LEU A 158 15.28 7.24 7.82
C LEU A 158 13.75 7.09 7.75
N ILE A 159 13.20 5.97 8.23
CA ILE A 159 11.75 5.74 8.26
C ILE A 159 11.03 6.80 9.10
N ALA A 160 11.57 7.20 10.25
CA ALA A 160 10.99 8.25 11.08
C ALA A 160 10.95 9.61 10.36
N ASN A 161 12.04 9.98 9.67
CA ASN A 161 12.10 11.20 8.88
C ASN A 161 11.09 11.18 7.72
N LEU A 162 10.97 10.06 7.00
CA LEU A 162 10.00 9.90 5.92
C LEU A 162 8.56 10.00 6.44
N LYS A 163 8.25 9.39 7.60
CA LYS A 163 6.94 9.51 8.25
C LYS A 163 6.58 10.95 8.59
N ALA A 164 7.53 11.69 9.17
CA ALA A 164 7.34 13.10 9.49
C ALA A 164 7.13 13.96 8.25
N LYS A 165 7.77 13.61 7.12
CA LYS A 165 7.71 14.37 5.88
C LYS A 165 6.46 14.08 5.04
N PHE A 166 6.11 12.80 4.85
CA PHE A 166 5.02 12.40 3.96
C PHE A 166 3.67 12.32 4.65
N GLY A 167 3.65 12.06 5.96
CA GLY A 167 2.43 11.98 6.75
C GLY A 167 1.42 11.02 6.12
N ASP A 168 0.23 11.54 5.86
CA ASP A 168 -0.93 10.81 5.36
C ASP A 168 -1.05 10.80 3.82
N LYS A 169 -0.03 11.24 3.08
CA LYS A 169 0.03 11.12 1.61
C LYS A 169 0.38 9.70 1.15
N VAL A 170 0.91 8.89 2.04
CA VAL A 170 1.26 7.49 1.80
C VAL A 170 0.62 6.61 2.86
N THR A 171 0.36 5.34 2.54
CA THR A 171 -0.24 4.41 3.50
C THR A 171 0.76 3.97 4.57
N ASN A 172 0.28 3.45 5.70
CA ASN A 172 1.19 2.79 6.66
C ASN A 172 1.94 1.61 6.03
N GLY A 173 1.29 0.91 5.09
CA GLY A 173 1.90 -0.18 4.31
C GLY A 173 3.11 0.27 3.49
N PHE A 174 3.17 1.53 3.04
CA PHE A 174 4.35 2.11 2.40
C PHE A 174 5.59 2.00 3.28
N TYR A 175 5.51 2.46 4.53
CA TYR A 175 6.64 2.43 5.45
C TYR A 175 7.00 1.00 5.87
N THR A 176 6.00 0.12 6.03
CA THR A 176 6.23 -1.29 6.35
C THR A 176 6.97 -2.00 5.21
N SER A 177 6.53 -1.86 3.96
CA SER A 177 7.21 -2.45 2.80
C SER A 177 8.64 -1.94 2.65
N LEU A 178 8.85 -0.63 2.82
CA LEU A 178 10.19 -0.03 2.74
C LEU A 178 11.12 -0.56 3.84
N GLN A 179 10.62 -0.68 5.08
CA GLN A 179 11.40 -1.25 6.17
C GLN A 179 11.73 -2.73 5.93
N THR A 180 10.79 -3.51 5.39
CA THR A 180 11.05 -4.90 4.98
C THR A 180 12.13 -4.97 3.90
N SER A 181 12.09 -4.10 2.90
CA SER A 181 13.14 -3.99 1.88
C SER A 181 14.52 -3.72 2.49
N PHE A 182 14.61 -2.83 3.49
CA PHE A 182 15.89 -2.55 4.16
C PHE A 182 16.45 -3.71 4.99
N ASN A 183 15.62 -4.64 5.46
CA ASN A 183 16.11 -5.82 6.17
C ASN A 183 17.01 -6.68 5.28
N PHE A 184 16.78 -6.66 3.96
CA PHE A 184 17.59 -7.39 2.98
C PHE A 184 18.57 -6.52 2.21
N ASN A 185 18.33 -5.20 2.19
CA ASN A 185 19.12 -4.21 1.46
C ASN A 185 19.46 -3.05 2.40
N PRO A 186 20.44 -3.24 3.29
CA PRO A 186 20.59 -2.40 4.47
C PRO A 186 21.11 -1.00 4.14
N VAL A 187 20.62 -0.01 4.91
CA VAL A 187 21.26 1.31 5.00
C VAL A 187 22.51 1.19 5.86
N VAL A 188 23.67 1.54 5.31
CA VAL A 188 24.98 1.32 5.94
C VAL A 188 25.91 2.52 5.75
N VAL A 189 26.98 2.58 6.55
CA VAL A 189 28.14 3.43 6.28
C VAL A 189 29.26 2.55 5.75
N ASP A 190 29.46 2.60 4.44
CA ASP A 190 30.51 1.89 3.73
C ASP A 190 31.83 2.69 3.75
N SER A 191 32.97 2.00 3.76
CA SER A 191 34.28 2.66 3.88
C SER A 191 34.66 3.46 2.64
N GLU A 192 34.18 3.10 1.45
CA GLU A 192 34.45 3.81 0.19
C GLU A 192 33.31 4.76 -0.15
N LYS A 193 32.08 4.22 -0.22
CA LYS A 193 30.88 4.97 -0.63
C LYS A 193 30.38 5.94 0.45
N GLY A 194 30.70 5.71 1.72
CA GLY A 194 30.10 6.43 2.85
C GLY A 194 28.67 5.94 3.14
N LEU A 195 27.79 6.83 3.61
CA LEU A 195 26.38 6.52 3.85
C LEU A 195 25.71 6.09 2.54
N THR A 196 25.16 4.88 2.48
CA THR A 196 24.53 4.34 1.27
C THR A 196 23.47 3.29 1.60
N ILE A 197 22.75 2.84 0.58
CA ILE A 197 21.84 1.68 0.66
C ILE A 197 22.51 0.56 -0.12
N SER A 198 22.83 -0.55 0.55
CA SER A 198 23.56 -1.66 -0.07
C SER A 198 22.58 -2.65 -0.67
N LYS A 199 22.65 -2.87 -1.99
CA LYS A 199 21.94 -3.96 -2.66
C LYS A 199 22.61 -5.29 -2.33
N GLN A 200 21.96 -6.11 -1.50
CA GLN A 200 22.50 -7.40 -1.06
C GLN A 200 21.55 -8.57 -1.34
N ASN A 201 20.28 -8.30 -1.60
CA ASN A 201 19.31 -9.35 -1.95
C ASN A 201 19.35 -9.68 -3.45
N GLU A 202 19.33 -10.97 -3.77
CA GLU A 202 19.16 -11.49 -5.13
C GLU A 202 17.70 -11.35 -5.62
N ASP A 203 16.73 -11.30 -4.70
CA ASP A 203 15.35 -10.95 -5.01
C ASP A 203 15.24 -9.46 -5.34
N GLU A 204 15.30 -9.18 -6.63
CA GLU A 204 15.18 -7.86 -7.23
C GLU A 204 13.92 -7.10 -6.79
N THR A 205 12.84 -7.81 -6.41
CA THR A 205 11.61 -7.14 -5.94
C THR A 205 11.82 -6.40 -4.61
N GLN A 206 12.78 -6.83 -3.79
CA GLN A 206 13.14 -6.14 -2.55
C GLN A 206 13.81 -4.80 -2.80
N TRP A 207 14.37 -4.57 -3.99
CA TRP A 207 15.01 -3.31 -4.39
C TRP A 207 14.02 -2.27 -4.94
N LEU A 208 12.78 -2.68 -5.25
CA LEU A 208 11.80 -1.78 -5.87
C LEU A 208 11.38 -0.63 -4.95
N ASN A 209 11.14 -0.89 -3.65
CA ASN A 209 10.58 0.10 -2.72
C ASN A 209 11.47 1.33 -2.49
N MET A 210 12.76 1.30 -2.85
CA MET A 210 13.67 2.43 -2.70
C MET A 210 13.93 3.20 -4.00
N TRP A 211 13.08 3.02 -5.01
CA TRP A 211 13.19 3.69 -6.31
C TRP A 211 13.35 5.22 -6.20
N PHE A 212 12.70 5.85 -5.21
CA PHE A 212 12.70 7.30 -4.98
C PHE A 212 13.84 7.81 -4.08
N LEU A 213 14.72 6.92 -3.59
CA LEU A 213 15.87 7.25 -2.73
C LEU A 213 17.17 7.20 -3.52
N ASP A 214 18.15 8.02 -3.16
CA ASP A 214 19.49 8.01 -3.73
C ASP A 214 20.55 8.45 -2.72
N ALA A 215 21.82 8.13 -3.01
CA ALA A 215 22.95 8.75 -2.32
C ALA A 215 23.27 10.09 -3.00
N LYS A 216 23.56 11.15 -2.23
CA LYS A 216 23.88 12.47 -2.81
C LYS A 216 25.18 12.45 -3.63
N GLN A 217 26.14 11.64 -3.20
CA GLN A 217 27.44 11.45 -3.85
C GLN A 217 27.75 9.95 -3.97
N ALA A 218 28.58 9.56 -4.94
CA ALA A 218 28.97 8.16 -5.13
C ALA A 218 30.05 7.69 -4.13
N GLU A 219 30.91 8.60 -3.68
CA GLU A 219 32.02 8.32 -2.77
C GLU A 219 31.94 9.23 -1.53
N LYS A 220 32.33 8.70 -0.37
CA LYS A 220 32.36 9.43 0.92
C LYS A 220 31.08 10.22 1.22
N ASN A 221 29.94 9.68 0.82
CA ASN A 221 28.64 10.32 0.98
C ASN A 221 28.22 10.39 2.46
N THR A 222 27.47 11.43 2.82
CA THR A 222 26.90 11.59 4.17
C THR A 222 25.39 11.76 4.17
N GLN A 223 24.75 11.72 3.00
CA GLN A 223 23.34 12.08 2.82
C GLN A 223 22.58 11.10 1.92
N ILE A 224 21.46 10.58 2.40
CA ILE A 224 20.44 9.95 1.54
C ILE A 224 19.42 11.03 1.19
N VAL A 225 19.07 11.12 -0.09
CA VAL A 225 18.18 12.14 -0.65
C VAL A 225 16.97 11.55 -1.35
N LEU A 226 15.94 12.36 -1.50
CA LEU A 226 14.74 12.06 -2.27
C LEU A 226 14.90 12.51 -3.72
N ARG A 227 14.38 11.73 -4.66
CA ARG A 227 14.40 12.04 -6.10
C ARG A 227 12.98 12.12 -6.66
N ASN A 228 12.68 13.21 -7.37
CA ASN A 228 11.38 13.43 -8.01
C ASN A 228 11.43 13.97 -9.45
N ASP A 229 12.52 13.61 -10.13
CA ASP A 229 12.86 13.99 -11.49
C ASP A 229 12.65 12.87 -12.51
N PHE A 230 11.92 11.81 -12.14
CA PHE A 230 11.58 10.70 -13.03
C PHE A 230 10.24 10.98 -13.75
N PRO A 231 10.15 10.69 -15.06
CA PRO A 231 8.88 10.67 -15.77
C PRO A 231 7.92 9.66 -15.15
N TYR A 232 6.64 10.02 -15.05
CA TYR A 232 5.59 9.13 -14.59
C TYR A 232 4.32 9.31 -15.40
N GLU A 233 3.54 8.24 -15.49
CA GLU A 233 2.24 8.23 -16.17
C GLU A 233 1.24 7.31 -15.46
N TRP A 234 -0.05 7.58 -15.66
CA TRP A 234 -1.10 6.65 -15.25
C TRP A 234 -1.09 5.42 -16.15
N VAL A 235 -1.28 4.25 -15.56
CA VAL A 235 -1.31 2.97 -16.27
C VAL A 235 -2.69 2.35 -16.17
N ASP A 236 -3.29 2.04 -17.31
CA ASP A 236 -4.55 1.29 -17.40
C ASP A 236 -4.32 -0.18 -17.00
N TRP A 237 -4.25 -0.44 -15.70
CA TRP A 237 -3.97 -1.78 -15.20
C TRP A 237 -5.13 -2.74 -15.47
N ARG A 238 -6.38 -2.28 -15.33
CA ARG A 238 -7.56 -3.13 -15.47
C ARG A 238 -7.76 -3.63 -16.89
N ASN A 239 -7.54 -2.81 -17.92
CA ASN A 239 -7.80 -3.26 -19.29
C ASN A 239 -6.53 -3.69 -20.03
N LYS A 240 -5.36 -3.23 -19.61
CA LYS A 240 -4.09 -3.52 -20.29
C LYS A 240 -3.09 -4.22 -19.38
N GLY A 241 -2.71 -3.57 -18.27
CA GLY A 241 -1.62 -4.03 -17.41
C GLY A 241 -1.80 -5.46 -16.91
N GLN A 242 -2.96 -5.82 -16.37
CA GLN A 242 -3.23 -7.15 -15.83
C GLN A 242 -3.20 -8.29 -16.87
N HIS A 243 -3.33 -7.94 -18.16
CA HIS A 243 -3.30 -8.88 -19.27
C HIS A 243 -1.96 -8.90 -20.01
N ASP A 244 -1.01 -8.04 -19.62
CA ASP A 244 0.34 -8.05 -20.18
C ASP A 244 1.09 -9.32 -19.75
N GLU A 245 1.75 -9.99 -20.71
CA GLU A 245 2.42 -11.26 -20.45
C GLU A 245 3.62 -11.14 -19.50
N LYS A 246 4.30 -9.98 -19.49
CA LYS A 246 5.51 -9.75 -18.70
C LYS A 246 5.18 -9.24 -17.31
N VAL A 247 4.22 -8.32 -17.20
CA VAL A 247 3.96 -7.60 -15.95
C VAL A 247 2.58 -7.86 -15.35
N GLY A 248 1.64 -8.47 -16.07
CA GLY A 248 0.25 -8.60 -15.60
C GLY A 248 0.05 -9.44 -14.34
N LYS A 249 1.06 -10.22 -13.95
CA LYS A 249 1.05 -11.05 -12.73
C LYS A 249 1.71 -10.39 -11.52
N ILE A 250 2.24 -9.16 -11.61
CA ILE A 250 2.90 -8.51 -10.46
C ILE A 250 1.89 -8.13 -9.37
N PHE A 251 0.66 -7.76 -9.75
CA PHE A 251 -0.37 -7.29 -8.82
C PHE A 251 -1.55 -8.25 -8.71
N GLN A 252 -1.35 -9.34 -7.97
CA GLN A 252 -2.37 -10.35 -7.67
C GLN A 252 -3.13 -10.07 -6.36
N ASN A 253 -2.74 -9.01 -5.64
CA ASN A 253 -3.29 -8.62 -4.34
C ASN A 253 -4.61 -7.83 -4.44
N VAL A 254 -5.05 -7.48 -5.65
CA VAL A 254 -6.24 -6.66 -5.91
C VAL A 254 -7.18 -7.41 -6.87
N ASP A 255 -8.48 -7.40 -6.56
CA ASP A 255 -9.53 -7.84 -7.50
C ASP A 255 -9.81 -6.72 -8.49
N TRP A 256 -8.98 -6.58 -9.52
CA TRP A 256 -9.04 -5.48 -10.49
C TRP A 256 -10.39 -5.35 -11.21
N ASP A 257 -11.15 -6.44 -11.32
CA ASP A 257 -12.45 -6.45 -11.98
C ASP A 257 -13.56 -5.81 -11.12
N ASN A 258 -13.41 -5.80 -9.79
CA ASN A 258 -14.48 -5.35 -8.87
C ASN A 258 -14.03 -4.28 -7.87
N ASP A 259 -12.73 -4.13 -7.64
CA ASP A 259 -12.18 -3.18 -6.67
C ASP A 259 -11.82 -1.86 -7.35
N LEU A 260 -12.49 -0.78 -6.94
CA LEU A 260 -12.27 0.58 -7.44
C LEU A 260 -11.30 1.39 -6.59
N SER A 261 -10.89 0.84 -5.43
CA SER A 261 -10.07 1.56 -4.45
C SER A 261 -8.60 1.65 -4.86
N TYR A 262 -8.18 0.95 -5.92
CA TYR A 262 -6.79 0.96 -6.40
C TYR A 262 -6.66 1.53 -7.82
N GLU A 263 -5.58 2.27 -8.05
CA GLU A 263 -5.12 2.73 -9.39
C GLU A 263 -3.61 2.50 -9.49
N VAL A 264 -3.05 2.53 -10.70
CA VAL A 264 -1.61 2.26 -10.92
C VAL A 264 -0.91 3.42 -11.61
N ILE A 265 0.25 3.80 -11.07
CA ILE A 265 1.18 4.75 -11.67
C ILE A 265 2.44 4.00 -12.13
N GLY A 266 2.84 4.23 -13.37
CA GLY A 266 4.14 3.80 -13.90
C GLY A 266 5.16 4.92 -13.77
N VAL A 267 6.38 4.59 -13.36
CA VAL A 267 7.51 5.52 -13.29
C VAL A 267 8.66 4.94 -14.11
N ASP A 268 9.19 5.74 -15.03
CA ASP A 268 10.31 5.38 -15.89
C ASP A 268 11.62 5.88 -15.27
N LEU A 269 12.52 4.93 -15.00
CA LEU A 269 13.84 5.12 -14.41
C LEU A 269 14.95 4.73 -15.41
N THR A 270 14.62 4.41 -16.66
CA THR A 270 15.56 3.84 -17.65
C THR A 270 16.80 4.73 -17.84
N ASP A 271 16.62 6.05 -17.89
CA ASP A 271 17.69 7.03 -18.05
C ASP A 271 18.09 7.70 -16.72
N SER A 272 17.76 7.08 -15.58
CA SER A 272 18.07 7.64 -14.28
C SER A 272 19.57 7.57 -13.96
N ASN A 273 20.17 8.72 -13.68
CA ASN A 273 21.52 8.81 -13.11
C ASN A 273 21.40 8.82 -11.58
N LYS A 274 21.41 7.63 -10.99
CA LYS A 274 21.46 7.42 -9.54
C LYS A 274 22.85 6.96 -9.11
N ASN A 275 23.23 7.30 -7.87
CA ASN A 275 24.48 6.85 -7.26
C ASN A 275 24.33 5.48 -6.57
N ILE A 276 23.11 4.98 -6.45
CA ILE A 276 22.79 3.59 -6.08
C ILE A 276 22.18 2.86 -7.28
N GLU A 277 22.14 1.52 -7.23
CA GLU A 277 21.52 0.72 -8.28
C GLU A 277 20.09 1.19 -8.59
N SER A 278 19.75 1.23 -9.89
CA SER A 278 18.43 1.67 -10.36
C SER A 278 17.67 0.54 -11.06
N ASN A 279 16.35 0.60 -10.97
CA ASN A 279 15.44 -0.24 -11.76
C ASN A 279 15.17 0.46 -13.10
N LYS A 280 14.57 -0.23 -14.09
CA LYS A 280 14.16 0.44 -15.34
C LYS A 280 12.78 1.06 -15.24
N ILE A 281 11.79 0.29 -14.80
CA ILE A 281 10.41 0.76 -14.68
C ILE A 281 9.83 0.21 -13.40
N VAL A 282 9.11 1.06 -12.65
CA VAL A 282 8.30 0.60 -11.51
C VAL A 282 6.84 0.96 -11.70
N PHE A 283 5.97 0.06 -11.25
CA PHE A 283 4.53 0.25 -11.17
C PHE A 283 4.15 0.34 -9.70
N ILE A 284 3.38 1.36 -9.33
CA ILE A 284 3.06 1.69 -7.94
C ILE A 284 1.54 1.72 -7.81
N GLN A 285 1.01 0.96 -6.86
CA GLN A 285 -0.42 1.03 -6.55
C GLN A 285 -0.71 2.27 -5.70
N MET A 286 -1.69 3.05 -6.12
CA MET A 286 -2.40 4.04 -5.33
C MET A 286 -3.59 3.37 -4.65
N HIS A 287 -3.95 3.79 -3.44
CA HIS A 287 -5.13 3.31 -2.72
C HIS A 287 -5.96 4.49 -2.20
N TYR A 288 -7.27 4.46 -2.43
CA TYR A 288 -8.20 5.43 -1.85
C TYR A 288 -8.60 5.00 -0.43
N ASP A 289 -8.16 5.75 0.57
CA ASP A 289 -8.57 5.54 1.95
C ASP A 289 -9.93 6.19 2.20
N GLU A 290 -10.98 5.37 2.31
CA GLU A 290 -12.35 5.82 2.56
C GLU A 290 -12.52 6.62 3.86
N LYS A 291 -11.69 6.35 4.88
CA LYS A 291 -11.76 7.05 6.17
C LYS A 291 -11.16 8.44 6.08
N LEU A 292 -10.12 8.60 5.28
CA LEU A 292 -9.46 9.89 5.04
C LEU A 292 -10.09 10.65 3.87
N GLY A 293 -10.88 9.97 3.03
CA GLY A 293 -11.50 10.55 1.84
C GLY A 293 -10.47 11.00 0.80
N LYS A 294 -9.37 10.25 0.64
CA LYS A 294 -8.31 10.61 -0.33
C LYS A 294 -7.47 9.43 -0.79
N TRP A 295 -6.83 9.61 -1.93
CA TRP A 295 -5.82 8.70 -2.47
C TRP A 295 -4.49 8.80 -1.71
N GLN A 296 -3.84 7.66 -1.53
CA GLN A 296 -2.54 7.51 -0.89
C GLN A 296 -1.64 6.61 -1.73
N VAL A 297 -0.33 6.89 -1.70
CA VAL A 297 0.68 6.00 -2.31
C VAL A 297 0.89 4.78 -1.41
N THR A 298 0.87 3.57 -1.98
CA THR A 298 1.10 2.34 -1.21
C THR A 298 2.55 1.85 -1.32
N GLY A 299 2.91 0.88 -0.47
CA GLY A 299 4.14 0.10 -0.60
C GLY A 299 4.01 -1.15 -1.48
N ASN A 300 2.91 -1.29 -2.22
CA ASN A 300 2.73 -2.37 -3.18
C ASN A 300 3.28 -1.92 -4.52
N ILE A 301 4.45 -2.45 -4.85
CA ILE A 301 5.23 -2.07 -6.02
C ILE A 301 5.60 -3.32 -6.80
N GLY A 302 5.63 -3.19 -8.13
CA GLY A 302 6.21 -4.18 -9.03
C GLY A 302 7.06 -3.45 -10.06
N GLY A 303 7.84 -4.18 -10.85
CA GLY A 303 8.75 -3.51 -11.78
C GLY A 303 9.40 -4.43 -12.79
N VAL A 304 10.10 -3.78 -13.71
CA VAL A 304 10.95 -4.40 -14.72
C VAL A 304 12.40 -4.01 -14.43
N PHE A 305 13.26 -5.02 -14.45
CA PHE A 305 14.68 -4.91 -14.13
C PHE A 305 15.54 -4.74 -15.40
#